data_AF-X1PJ94-F1
#
_entry.id   AF-X1PJ94-F1
#
_cell.length_a   1.000
_cell.length_b   1.000
_cell.length_c   1.000
_cell.angle_alpha   90.00
_cell.angle_beta   90.00
_cell.angle_gamma   90.00
#
_symmetry.space_group_name_H-M   'P 1'
#
loop_
_entity.id
_entity.type
_entity.pdbx_description
1 polymer ?
#
loop_
_entity_poly.entity_id
_entity_poly.type
_entity_poly.pdbx_seq_one_letter_code
_entity_poly.pdbx_strand_id
1 'polypeptide(L)'
;AFAQAVISEAAGSESPPIVLLHDYHLYLASAYIRRQMPDLVIHHFIHIPWPSPSYWQLLPNSMRQAIISSLCTADIVGLQTGRDVRSFLHCCQSFIDEAEIDYRQQAVQINDHIVQVKAYPISVDVGGLKQLVSSARLKEYEEKLRHLYGEQTIVRVDRAEPSKNILRGFRAFDTLLERYPQFQGKVKFIAFLVPTRTHLKQYQRYTQEVTQLIEAINNKYGTEEWHPIDFFYENNYAQAIAGMRRYDVLLVNAVIDGM
;
A
#
# COMPACT_ATOMS: atom_id res chain seq x y z
N ALA A 1 7.08 7.61 -23.16
CA ALA A 1 8.20 6.67 -22.86
C ALA A 1 7.69 5.26 -22.58
N PHE A 2 7.03 4.99 -21.44
CA PHE A 2 6.56 3.62 -21.10
C PHE A 2 5.65 2.99 -22.15
N ALA A 3 4.57 3.67 -22.55
CA ALA A 3 3.67 3.16 -23.60
C ALA A 3 4.42 2.88 -24.92
N GLN A 4 5.37 3.74 -25.30
CA GLN A 4 6.17 3.53 -26.50
C GLN A 4 7.05 2.29 -26.40
N ALA A 5 7.68 2.05 -25.25
CA ALA A 5 8.47 0.84 -25.02
C ALA A 5 7.61 -0.43 -25.11
N VAL A 6 6.40 -0.41 -24.52
CA VAL A 6 5.45 -1.52 -24.64
C VAL A 6 5.05 -1.77 -26.09
N ILE A 7 4.75 -0.72 -26.85
CA ILE A 7 4.39 -0.83 -28.28
C ILE A 7 5.54 -1.41 -29.09
N SER A 8 6.77 -0.93 -28.87
CA SER A 8 7.96 -1.41 -29.57
C SER A 8 8.23 -2.89 -29.30
N GLU A 9 8.08 -3.34 -28.04
CA GLU A 9 8.22 -4.74 -27.67
C GLU A 9 7.12 -5.60 -28.30
N ALA A 10 5.86 -5.15 -28.20
CA ALA A 10 4.71 -5.89 -28.73
C ALA A 10 4.76 -6.02 -30.27
N ALA A 11 5.25 -5.01 -30.97
CA ALA A 11 5.41 -5.04 -32.43
C ALA A 11 6.50 -6.03 -32.89
N GLY A 12 7.46 -6.36 -32.03
CA GLY A 12 8.51 -7.35 -32.30
C GLY A 12 8.12 -8.80 -31.95
N SER A 13 6.93 -9.03 -31.39
CA SER A 13 6.50 -10.36 -30.94
C SER A 13 5.87 -11.18 -32.07
N GLU A 14 6.11 -12.49 -32.08
CA GLU A 14 5.51 -13.42 -33.04
C GLU A 14 3.99 -13.56 -32.88
N SER A 15 3.46 -13.25 -31.70
CA SER A 15 2.03 -13.28 -31.39
C SER A 15 1.63 -12.07 -30.55
N PRO A 16 0.38 -11.56 -30.66
CA PRO A 16 -0.06 -10.41 -29.88
C PRO A 16 0.04 -10.68 -28.36
N PRO A 17 0.92 -9.98 -27.62
CA PRO A 17 1.05 -10.23 -26.19
C PRO A 17 -0.14 -9.67 -25.40
N ILE A 18 -0.31 -10.18 -24.18
CA ILE A 18 -1.17 -9.54 -23.18
C ILE A 18 -0.34 -8.50 -22.44
N VAL A 19 -0.83 -7.26 -22.38
CA VAL A 19 -0.18 -6.16 -21.68
C VAL A 19 -0.74 -6.04 -20.26
N LEU A 20 0.13 -6.16 -19.26
CA LEU A 20 -0.20 -5.96 -17.85
C LEU A 20 0.41 -4.64 -17.35
N LEU A 21 -0.42 -3.63 -17.13
CA LEU A 21 -0.04 -2.35 -16.57
C LEU A 21 -0.27 -2.35 -15.06
N HIS A 22 0.69 -1.77 -14.33
CA HIS A 22 0.61 -1.72 -12.87
C HIS A 22 0.69 -0.29 -12.34
N ASP A 23 -0.28 0.00 -11.48
CA ASP A 23 -0.34 1.13 -10.57
C ASP A 23 -0.56 2.52 -11.18
N TYR A 24 -0.74 3.49 -10.29
CA TYR A 24 -1.25 4.82 -10.61
C TYR A 24 -0.32 5.71 -11.45
N HIS A 25 0.97 5.41 -11.47
CA HIS A 25 1.93 6.15 -12.30
C HIS A 25 1.65 5.99 -13.80
N LEU A 26 0.99 4.90 -14.18
CA LEU A 26 0.78 4.51 -15.57
C LEU A 26 -0.65 4.74 -16.05
N TYR A 27 -1.51 5.46 -15.31
CA TYR A 27 -2.93 5.63 -15.64
C TYR A 27 -3.22 6.05 -17.08
N LEU A 28 -2.31 6.78 -17.72
CA LEU A 28 -2.50 7.23 -19.10
C LEU A 28 -2.03 6.20 -20.15
N ALA A 29 -1.31 5.15 -19.77
CA ALA A 29 -0.59 4.28 -20.71
C ALA A 29 -1.51 3.49 -21.65
N SER A 30 -2.64 2.96 -21.15
CA SER A 30 -3.60 2.18 -21.94
C SER A 30 -4.10 2.93 -23.16
N ALA A 31 -4.48 4.21 -23.04
CA ALA A 31 -4.93 4.98 -24.20
C ALA A 31 -3.83 5.19 -25.26
N TYR A 32 -2.58 5.42 -24.83
CA TYR A 32 -1.47 5.57 -25.76
C TYR A 32 -1.18 4.26 -26.51
N ILE A 33 -1.27 3.12 -25.82
CA ILE A 33 -1.07 1.78 -26.41
C ILE A 33 -2.21 1.48 -27.39
N ARG A 34 -3.47 1.61 -26.95
CA ARG A 34 -4.66 1.30 -27.75
C ARG A 34 -4.71 2.07 -29.08
N ARG A 35 -4.24 3.32 -29.10
CA ARG A 35 -4.17 4.15 -30.33
C ARG A 35 -3.29 3.56 -31.42
N GLN A 36 -2.22 2.85 -31.06
CA GLN A 36 -1.27 2.27 -32.03
C GLN A 36 -1.50 0.77 -32.23
N MET A 37 -2.00 0.09 -31.20
CA MET A 37 -2.18 -1.36 -31.16
C MET A 37 -3.60 -1.68 -30.68
N PRO A 38 -4.62 -1.53 -31.57
CA PRO A 38 -6.03 -1.60 -31.18
C PRO A 38 -6.47 -2.98 -30.67
N ASP A 39 -5.80 -4.05 -31.11
CA ASP A 39 -6.19 -5.44 -30.85
C ASP A 39 -5.49 -6.08 -29.63
N LEU A 40 -4.59 -5.36 -28.93
CA LEU A 40 -3.90 -5.92 -27.77
C LEU A 40 -4.84 -6.06 -26.57
N VAL A 41 -4.75 -7.17 -25.86
CA VAL A 41 -5.43 -7.30 -24.57
C VAL A 41 -4.64 -6.53 -23.51
N ILE A 42 -5.26 -5.55 -22.87
CA ILE A 42 -4.67 -4.69 -21.85
C ILE A 42 -5.41 -4.88 -20.53
N HIS A 43 -4.69 -5.28 -19.50
CA HIS A 43 -5.17 -5.28 -18.12
C HIS A 43 -4.37 -4.25 -17.31
N HIS A 44 -5.06 -3.29 -16.69
CA HIS A 44 -4.45 -2.34 -15.77
C HIS A 44 -4.88 -2.64 -14.33
N PHE A 45 -3.92 -3.06 -13.49
CA PHE A 45 -4.16 -3.30 -12.07
C PHE A 45 -3.69 -2.11 -11.21
N ILE A 46 -4.56 -1.60 -10.35
CA ILE A 46 -4.31 -0.45 -9.48
C ILE A 46 -4.13 -0.94 -8.05
N HIS A 47 -2.94 -0.71 -7.49
CA HIS A 47 -2.54 -1.30 -6.20
C HIS A 47 -3.02 -0.49 -5.00
N ILE A 48 -3.18 0.82 -5.18
CA ILE A 48 -3.70 1.73 -4.16
C ILE A 48 -5.23 1.76 -4.15
N PRO A 49 -5.87 2.21 -3.06
CA PRO A 49 -7.32 2.38 -3.01
C PRO A 49 -7.83 3.31 -4.10
N TRP A 50 -9.01 3.02 -4.65
CA TRP A 50 -9.65 3.89 -5.63
C TRP A 50 -10.61 4.86 -4.92
N PRO A 51 -10.37 6.18 -4.98
CA PRO A 51 -11.21 7.15 -4.29
C PRO A 51 -12.64 7.23 -4.83
N SER A 52 -13.58 7.70 -4.00
CA SER A 52 -14.92 8.07 -4.47
C SER A 52 -14.89 9.29 -5.40
N PRO A 53 -15.96 9.53 -6.20
CA PRO A 53 -16.03 10.69 -7.08
C PRO A 53 -15.75 12.04 -6.38
N SER A 54 -16.23 12.23 -5.16
CA SER A 54 -15.99 13.45 -4.38
C SER A 54 -14.52 13.77 -4.15
N TYR A 55 -13.66 12.76 -3.97
CA TYR A 55 -12.22 12.96 -3.85
C TYR A 55 -11.57 13.22 -5.20
N TRP A 56 -12.04 12.57 -6.26
CA TRP A 56 -11.58 12.84 -7.63
C TRP A 56 -11.90 14.25 -8.11
N GLN A 57 -12.97 14.87 -7.59
CA GLN A 57 -13.32 16.27 -7.89
C GLN A 57 -12.29 17.29 -7.37
N LEU A 58 -11.42 16.91 -6.44
CA LEU A 58 -10.29 17.75 -6.00
C LEU A 58 -9.25 17.95 -7.11
N LEU A 59 -9.20 17.04 -8.09
CA LEU A 59 -8.32 17.17 -9.25
C LEU A 59 -8.96 18.03 -10.34
N PRO A 60 -8.15 18.78 -11.12
CA PRO A 60 -8.62 19.50 -12.30
C PRO A 60 -9.41 18.59 -13.24
N ASN A 61 -10.48 19.12 -13.84
CA ASN A 61 -11.37 18.36 -14.71
C ASN A 61 -10.60 17.63 -15.83
N SER A 62 -9.70 18.32 -16.52
CA SER A 62 -8.88 17.77 -17.60
C SER A 62 -8.02 16.57 -17.17
N MET A 63 -7.48 16.61 -15.94
CA MET A 63 -6.67 15.51 -15.41
C MET A 63 -7.51 14.29 -15.09
N ARG A 64 -8.63 14.46 -14.37
CA ARG A 64 -9.50 13.33 -14.01
C ARG A 64 -10.12 12.67 -15.23
N GLN A 65 -10.57 13.44 -16.21
CA GLN A 65 -11.11 12.90 -17.46
C GLN A 65 -10.03 12.12 -18.22
N ALA A 66 -8.85 12.71 -18.43
CA ALA A 66 -7.76 12.03 -19.11
C ALA A 66 -7.39 10.69 -18.45
N ILE A 67 -7.33 10.65 -17.12
CA ILE A 67 -7.02 9.44 -16.35
C ILE A 67 -8.12 8.38 -16.52
N ILE A 68 -9.38 8.75 -16.25
CA ILE A 68 -10.48 7.78 -16.24
C ILE A 68 -10.77 7.28 -17.66
N SER A 69 -10.83 8.18 -18.65
CA SER A 69 -10.98 7.80 -20.06
C SER A 69 -9.86 6.87 -20.50
N SER A 70 -8.62 7.11 -20.08
CA SER A 70 -7.51 6.24 -20.45
C SER A 70 -7.65 4.84 -19.84
N LEU A 71 -7.97 4.74 -18.56
CA LEU A 71 -8.23 3.46 -17.92
C LEU A 71 -9.37 2.71 -18.60
N CYS A 72 -10.40 3.41 -19.09
CA CYS A 72 -11.49 2.81 -19.85
C CYS A 72 -11.11 2.37 -21.28
N THR A 73 -9.87 2.52 -21.72
CA THR A 73 -9.37 1.90 -22.97
C THR A 73 -8.72 0.53 -22.75
N ALA A 74 -8.51 0.14 -21.49
CA ALA A 74 -8.09 -1.22 -21.14
C ALA A 74 -9.27 -2.20 -21.32
N ASP A 75 -8.97 -3.48 -21.44
CA ASP A 75 -10.00 -4.54 -21.46
C ASP A 75 -10.42 -4.90 -20.03
N ILE A 76 -9.47 -4.83 -19.10
CA ILE A 76 -9.71 -5.08 -17.67
C ILE A 76 -9.07 -3.98 -16.83
N VAL A 77 -9.85 -3.41 -15.91
CA VAL A 77 -9.35 -2.62 -14.78
C VAL A 77 -9.45 -3.47 -13.51
N GLY A 78 -8.30 -3.85 -12.99
CA GLY A 78 -8.16 -4.61 -11.76
C GLY A 78 -7.95 -3.72 -10.55
N LEU A 79 -8.67 -3.99 -9.47
CA LEU A 79 -8.65 -3.23 -8.21
C LEU A 79 -8.52 -4.19 -7.03
N GLN A 80 -8.18 -3.68 -5.84
CA GLN A 80 -7.98 -4.55 -4.67
C GLN A 80 -9.29 -5.08 -4.10
N THR A 81 -10.30 -4.21 -3.95
CA THR A 81 -11.54 -4.55 -3.25
C THR A 81 -12.79 -4.28 -4.08
N GLY A 82 -13.89 -4.94 -3.71
CA GLY A 82 -15.20 -4.64 -4.29
C GLY A 82 -15.68 -3.20 -3.99
N ARG A 83 -15.16 -2.55 -2.94
CA ARG A 83 -15.41 -1.13 -2.68
C ARG A 83 -14.74 -0.25 -3.74
N ASP A 84 -13.50 -0.55 -4.07
CA ASP A 84 -12.76 0.17 -5.10
C ASP A 84 -13.43 0.00 -6.47
N VAL A 85 -13.89 -1.22 -6.79
CA VAL A 85 -14.66 -1.50 -8.02
C VAL A 85 -15.90 -0.60 -8.10
N ARG A 86 -16.72 -0.56 -7.04
CA ARG A 86 -17.91 0.30 -7.02
C ARG A 86 -17.55 1.79 -7.14
N SER A 87 -16.49 2.23 -6.47
CA SER A 87 -16.01 3.61 -6.58
C SER A 87 -15.55 3.94 -8.00
N PHE A 88 -14.82 3.04 -8.66
CA PHE A 88 -14.38 3.21 -10.05
C PHE A 88 -15.56 3.34 -11.01
N LEU A 89 -16.52 2.41 -10.94
CA LEU A 89 -17.73 2.46 -11.76
C LEU A 89 -18.50 3.77 -11.55
N HIS A 90 -18.64 4.23 -10.30
CA HIS A 90 -19.27 5.51 -10.00
C HIS A 90 -18.47 6.71 -10.53
N CYS A 91 -17.13 6.65 -10.52
CA CYS A 91 -16.29 7.66 -11.16
C CYS A 91 -16.50 7.71 -12.67
N CYS A 92 -16.57 6.57 -13.35
CA CYS A 92 -16.88 6.50 -14.78
C CYS A 92 -18.24 7.15 -15.06
N GLN A 93 -19.28 6.75 -14.31
CA GLN A 93 -20.63 7.34 -14.44
C GLN A 93 -20.65 8.86 -14.23
N SER A 94 -19.83 9.36 -13.30
CA SER A 94 -19.86 10.77 -12.90
C SER A 94 -19.07 11.69 -13.81
N PHE A 95 -18.09 11.16 -14.55
CA PHE A 95 -17.08 11.99 -15.22
C PHE A 95 -16.90 11.71 -16.70
N ILE A 96 -17.48 10.63 -17.22
CA ILE A 96 -17.45 10.25 -18.62
C ILE A 96 -18.90 10.22 -19.12
N ASP A 97 -19.27 11.20 -19.95
CA ASP A 97 -20.66 11.42 -20.35
C ASP A 97 -21.20 10.27 -21.22
N GLU A 98 -20.33 9.65 -22.02
CA GLU A 98 -20.66 8.55 -22.92
C GLU A 98 -20.59 7.16 -22.25
N ALA A 99 -20.28 7.11 -20.95
CA ALA A 99 -20.12 5.84 -20.25
C ALA A 99 -21.45 5.26 -19.77
N GLU A 100 -21.77 4.07 -20.27
CA GLU A 100 -22.86 3.24 -19.75
C GLU A 100 -22.31 2.23 -18.74
N ILE A 101 -22.91 2.17 -17.55
CA ILE A 101 -22.40 1.37 -16.44
C ILE A 101 -23.34 0.20 -16.14
N ASP A 102 -22.83 -1.02 -16.28
CA ASP A 102 -23.48 -2.21 -15.76
C ASP A 102 -22.87 -2.58 -14.40
N TYR A 103 -23.53 -2.15 -13.32
CA TYR A 103 -23.12 -2.47 -11.96
C TYR A 103 -23.22 -3.96 -11.60
N ARG A 104 -24.09 -4.71 -12.28
CA ARG A 104 -24.28 -6.15 -12.02
C ARG A 104 -23.15 -6.95 -12.64
N GLN A 105 -22.77 -6.63 -13.87
CA GLN A 105 -21.64 -7.26 -14.56
C GLN A 105 -20.29 -6.64 -14.18
N GLN A 106 -20.31 -5.49 -13.51
CA GLN A 106 -19.13 -4.68 -13.19
C GLN A 106 -18.38 -4.28 -14.46
N ALA A 107 -19.11 -3.63 -15.37
CA ALA A 107 -18.59 -3.25 -16.67
C ALA A 107 -18.88 -1.77 -16.97
N VAL A 108 -17.98 -1.17 -17.76
CA VAL A 108 -18.14 0.16 -18.34
C VAL A 108 -18.14 0.01 -19.85
N GLN A 109 -19.20 0.44 -20.51
CA GLN A 109 -19.28 0.51 -21.95
C GLN A 109 -19.09 1.96 -22.42
N ILE A 110 -18.19 2.17 -23.38
CA ILE A 110 -18.00 3.45 -24.06
C ILE A 110 -17.95 3.15 -25.56
N ASN A 111 -18.93 3.65 -26.30
CA ASN A 111 -19.16 3.27 -27.69
C ASN A 111 -19.28 1.74 -27.81
N ASP A 112 -18.46 1.11 -28.66
CA ASP A 112 -18.43 -0.34 -28.88
C ASP A 112 -17.43 -1.07 -27.96
N HIS A 113 -16.73 -0.36 -27.07
CA HIS A 113 -15.72 -0.95 -26.18
C HIS A 113 -16.29 -1.21 -24.78
N ILE A 114 -16.04 -2.42 -24.26
CA ILE A 114 -16.48 -2.83 -22.93
C ILE A 114 -15.26 -3.12 -22.06
N VAL A 115 -15.20 -2.46 -20.91
CA VAL A 115 -14.15 -2.62 -19.90
C VAL A 115 -14.71 -3.42 -18.74
N GLN A 116 -14.06 -4.54 -18.40
CA GLN A 116 -14.38 -5.29 -17.19
C GLN A 116 -13.67 -4.69 -15.97
N VAL A 117 -14.40 -4.43 -14.90
CA VAL A 117 -13.85 -3.87 -13.65
C VAL A 117 -13.96 -4.91 -12.56
N LYS A 118 -12.83 -5.42 -12.07
CA LYS A 118 -12.81 -6.60 -11.18
C LYS A 118 -11.94 -6.37 -9.96
N ALA A 119 -12.31 -7.03 -8.87
CA ALA A 119 -11.51 -7.05 -7.64
C ALA A 119 -10.61 -8.28 -7.64
N TYR A 120 -9.29 -8.07 -7.60
CA TYR A 120 -8.29 -9.12 -7.45
C TYR A 120 -7.42 -8.78 -6.22
N PRO A 121 -7.83 -9.17 -5.00
CA PRO A 121 -7.08 -8.86 -3.80
C PRO A 121 -5.71 -9.52 -3.85
N ILE A 122 -4.64 -8.71 -3.88
CA ILE A 122 -3.27 -9.23 -3.92
C ILE A 122 -2.94 -9.95 -2.61
N SER A 123 -2.10 -10.98 -2.69
CA SER A 123 -1.63 -11.71 -1.52
C SER A 123 -0.12 -11.89 -1.56
N VAL A 124 0.43 -12.50 -0.52
CA VAL A 124 1.85 -12.76 -0.37
C VAL A 124 2.23 -14.12 -0.94
N ASP A 125 3.51 -14.29 -1.30
CA ASP A 125 4.07 -15.62 -1.55
C ASP A 125 4.24 -16.37 -0.22
N VAL A 126 3.23 -17.15 0.13
CA VAL A 126 3.22 -17.99 1.35
C VAL A 126 4.35 -19.02 1.33
N GLY A 127 4.70 -19.55 0.15
CA GLY A 127 5.77 -20.54 0.00
C GLY A 127 7.13 -19.92 0.31
N GLY A 128 7.45 -18.80 -0.34
CA GLY A 128 8.67 -18.02 -0.09
C GLY A 128 8.77 -17.54 1.36
N LEU A 129 7.66 -17.11 1.98
CA LEU A 129 7.67 -16.71 3.38
C LEU A 129 8.01 -17.88 4.32
N LYS A 130 7.44 -19.07 4.09
CA LYS A 130 7.77 -20.28 4.87
C LYS A 130 9.25 -20.66 4.74
N GLN A 131 9.82 -20.51 3.55
CA GLN A 131 11.24 -20.75 3.30
C GLN A 131 12.11 -19.72 4.05
N LEU A 132 11.76 -18.43 3.98
CA LEU A 132 12.47 -17.37 4.69
C LEU A 132 12.47 -17.59 6.21
N VAL A 133 11.31 -17.93 6.78
CA VAL A 133 11.17 -18.22 8.22
C VAL A 133 12.03 -19.40 8.68
N SER A 134 12.37 -20.31 7.77
CA SER A 134 13.22 -21.46 8.08
C SER A 134 14.72 -21.19 7.89
N SER A 135 15.08 -20.02 7.36
CA SER A 135 16.47 -19.69 6.96
C SER A 135 17.39 -19.39 8.14
N ALA A 136 18.69 -19.67 7.99
CA ALA A 136 19.71 -19.33 8.98
C ALA A 136 19.78 -17.81 9.22
N ARG A 137 19.66 -17.01 8.14
CA ARG A 137 19.64 -15.54 8.20
C ARG A 137 18.52 -15.02 9.10
N LEU A 138 17.34 -15.62 9.05
CA LEU A 138 16.23 -15.19 9.90
C LEU A 138 16.48 -15.55 11.37
N LYS A 139 17.03 -16.74 11.65
CA LYS A 139 17.43 -17.14 13.02
C LYS A 139 18.45 -16.20 13.63
N GLU A 140 19.40 -15.70 12.84
CA GLU A 140 20.36 -14.68 13.32
C GLU A 140 19.66 -13.38 13.74
N TYR A 141 18.64 -12.93 13.02
CA TYR A 141 17.87 -11.75 13.41
C TYR A 141 16.98 -12.04 14.62
N GLU A 142 16.36 -13.22 14.72
CA GLU A 142 15.59 -13.61 15.91
C GLU A 142 16.47 -13.55 17.17
N GLU A 143 17.71 -14.03 17.09
CA GLU A 143 18.67 -13.98 18.20
C GLU A 143 19.07 -12.54 18.54
N LYS A 144 19.36 -11.70 17.53
CA LYS A 144 19.68 -10.27 17.72
C LYS A 144 18.53 -9.51 18.37
N LEU A 145 17.29 -9.80 18.01
CA LEU A 145 16.10 -9.11 18.53
C LEU A 145 15.66 -9.64 19.90
N ARG A 146 16.20 -10.76 20.37
CA ARG A 146 15.71 -11.47 21.57
C ARG A 146 15.59 -10.57 22.81
N HIS A 147 16.55 -9.68 23.01
CA HIS A 147 16.62 -8.78 24.16
C HIS A 147 15.62 -7.60 24.10
N LEU A 148 14.97 -7.38 22.95
CA LEU A 148 14.00 -6.30 22.75
C LEU A 148 12.57 -6.73 23.11
N TYR A 149 12.31 -8.02 23.24
CA TYR A 149 11.00 -8.53 23.61
C TYR A 149 10.73 -8.34 25.11
N GLY A 150 9.52 -7.93 25.44
CA GLY A 150 9.04 -7.79 26.82
C GLY A 150 8.24 -9.02 27.30
N GLU A 151 7.58 -8.88 28.45
CA GLU A 151 6.55 -9.86 28.87
C GLU A 151 5.39 -9.90 27.87
N GLN A 152 5.09 -8.75 27.28
CA GLN A 152 4.16 -8.59 26.17
C GLN A 152 4.80 -7.67 25.12
N THR A 153 4.74 -8.06 23.85
CA THR A 153 5.36 -7.32 22.75
C THR A 153 4.32 -6.93 21.71
N ILE A 154 4.23 -5.62 21.46
CA ILE A 154 3.52 -5.03 20.33
C ILE A 154 4.52 -4.85 19.20
N VAL A 155 4.21 -5.33 17.99
CA VAL A 155 5.02 -5.15 16.80
C VAL A 155 4.26 -4.35 15.75
N ARG A 156 4.96 -3.47 15.03
CA ARG A 156 4.48 -2.88 13.80
C ARG A 156 5.55 -2.93 12.71
N VAL A 157 5.12 -3.10 11.46
CA VAL A 157 5.99 -3.08 10.29
C VAL A 157 5.33 -2.23 9.21
N ASP A 158 5.90 -1.07 8.92
CA ASP A 158 5.29 -0.09 8.03
C ASP A 158 6.34 0.69 7.24
N ARG A 159 5.98 1.22 6.07
CA ARG A 159 6.73 2.35 5.51
C ARG A 159 6.47 3.59 6.34
N ALA A 160 7.47 4.44 6.52
CA ALA A 160 7.33 5.71 7.22
C ALA A 160 6.52 6.72 6.38
N GLU A 161 5.21 6.55 6.33
CA GLU A 161 4.30 7.38 5.55
C GLU A 161 2.96 7.68 6.26
N PRO A 162 2.29 8.81 5.93
CA PRO A 162 1.10 9.25 6.65
C PRO A 162 -0.09 8.27 6.63
N SER A 163 -0.28 7.50 5.55
CA SER A 163 -1.42 6.58 5.42
C SER A 163 -1.38 5.44 6.44
N LYS A 164 -0.19 5.05 6.92
CA LYS A 164 0.02 3.97 7.89
C LYS A 164 -0.35 4.34 9.34
N ASN A 165 -0.83 5.57 9.56
CA ASN A 165 -1.37 6.03 10.84
C ASN A 165 -0.39 5.88 12.02
N ILE A 166 0.91 6.06 11.75
CA ILE A 166 2.01 5.73 12.67
C ILE A 166 1.91 6.49 13.98
N LEU A 167 1.74 7.81 13.90
CA LEU A 167 1.59 8.69 15.05
C LEU A 167 0.44 8.28 15.98
N ARG A 168 -0.72 7.90 15.42
CA ARG A 168 -1.87 7.48 16.25
C ARG A 168 -1.63 6.13 16.90
N GLY A 169 -0.88 5.23 16.25
CA GLY A 169 -0.45 3.97 16.87
C GLY A 169 0.39 4.20 18.13
N PHE A 170 1.37 5.10 18.08
CA PHE A 170 2.20 5.43 19.25
C PHE A 170 1.43 6.23 20.31
N ARG A 171 0.53 7.14 19.94
CA ARG A 171 -0.36 7.82 20.90
C ARG A 171 -1.30 6.86 21.62
N ALA A 172 -1.78 5.82 20.95
CA ALA A 172 -2.58 4.79 21.57
C ALA A 172 -1.77 4.01 22.61
N PHE A 173 -0.48 3.77 22.34
CA PHE A 173 0.44 3.16 23.31
C PHE A 173 0.74 4.07 24.51
N ASP A 174 0.99 5.36 24.30
CA ASP A 174 1.10 6.36 25.39
C ASP A 174 -0.17 6.34 26.28
N THR A 175 -1.35 6.37 25.65
CA THR A 175 -2.64 6.29 26.34
C THR A 175 -2.81 4.97 27.12
N LEU A 176 -2.34 3.85 26.58
CA LEU A 176 -2.36 2.55 27.26
C LEU A 176 -1.52 2.62 28.55
N LEU A 177 -0.28 3.10 28.46
CA LEU A 177 0.63 3.19 29.61
C LEU A 177 0.16 4.19 30.67
N GLU A 178 -0.49 5.28 30.25
CA GLU A 178 -1.08 6.26 31.16
C GLU A 178 -2.29 5.70 31.91
N ARG A 179 -3.23 5.05 31.20
CA ARG A 179 -4.47 4.55 31.81
C ARG A 179 -4.27 3.27 32.61
N TYR A 180 -3.25 2.49 32.27
CA TYR A 180 -3.00 1.19 32.86
C TYR A 180 -1.53 1.07 33.29
N PRO A 181 -1.13 1.72 34.40
CA PRO A 181 0.25 1.73 34.88
C PRO A 181 0.82 0.33 35.16
N GLN A 182 -0.02 -0.68 35.39
CA GLN A 182 0.41 -2.07 35.57
C GLN A 182 1.15 -2.67 34.35
N PHE A 183 1.08 -2.02 33.18
CA PHE A 183 1.81 -2.42 31.96
C PHE A 183 3.17 -1.73 31.81
N GLN A 184 3.46 -0.68 32.58
CA GLN A 184 4.77 -0.04 32.59
C GLN A 184 5.82 -1.04 33.10
N GLY A 185 6.97 -1.11 32.44
CA GLY A 185 8.00 -2.12 32.71
C GLY A 185 7.76 -3.49 32.08
N LYS A 186 6.56 -3.77 31.55
CA LYS A 186 6.18 -5.12 31.06
C LYS A 186 5.92 -5.19 29.57
N VAL A 187 5.23 -4.19 29.03
CA VAL A 187 4.90 -4.13 27.60
C VAL A 187 6.02 -3.41 26.84
N LYS A 188 6.45 -3.99 25.72
CA LYS A 188 7.42 -3.41 24.78
C LYS A 188 6.74 -3.15 23.44
N PHE A 189 7.12 -2.08 22.77
CA PHE A 189 6.70 -1.78 21.40
C PHE A 189 7.91 -1.82 20.47
N ILE A 190 7.92 -2.73 19.49
CA ILE A 190 8.98 -2.79 18.48
C ILE A 190 8.42 -2.32 17.13
N ALA A 191 9.07 -1.32 16.53
CA ALA A 191 8.64 -0.74 15.26
C ALA A 191 9.70 -0.87 14.17
N PHE A 192 9.34 -1.52 13.06
CA PHE A 192 10.16 -1.61 11.85
C PHE A 192 9.64 -0.61 10.82
N LEU A 193 10.30 0.53 10.70
CA LEU A 193 9.90 1.65 9.85
C LEU A 193 10.78 1.71 8.60
N VAL A 194 10.21 1.47 7.43
CA VAL A 194 10.96 1.48 6.16
C VAL A 194 11.03 2.91 5.60
N PRO A 195 12.23 3.46 5.32
CA PRO A 195 12.38 4.76 4.68
C PRO A 195 11.68 4.81 3.32
N THR A 196 10.91 5.86 3.06
CA THR A 196 10.24 6.03 1.77
C THR A 196 10.11 7.50 1.39
N ARG A 197 10.23 7.80 0.09
CA ARG A 197 10.08 9.15 -0.48
C ARG A 197 10.83 10.23 0.30
N THR A 198 12.05 9.92 0.73
CA THR A 198 12.87 10.74 1.64
C THR A 198 13.24 12.11 1.08
N HIS A 199 13.09 12.33 -0.22
CA HIS A 199 13.28 13.63 -0.88
C HIS A 199 12.07 14.57 -0.74
N LEU A 200 10.90 14.06 -0.32
CA LEU A 200 9.69 14.87 -0.15
C LEU A 200 9.62 15.44 1.27
N LYS A 201 9.49 16.78 1.37
CA LYS A 201 9.42 17.50 2.65
C LYS A 201 8.32 16.98 3.57
N GLN A 202 7.18 16.57 3.03
CA GLN A 202 6.05 16.03 3.79
C GLN A 202 6.42 14.71 4.49
N TYR A 203 7.20 13.85 3.82
CA TYR A 203 7.65 12.58 4.39
C TYR A 203 8.75 12.80 5.42
N GLN A 204 9.69 13.72 5.15
CA GLN A 204 10.70 14.12 6.14
C GLN A 204 10.08 14.63 7.43
N ARG A 205 9.11 15.56 7.33
CA ARG A 205 8.38 16.09 8.47
C ARG A 205 7.62 15.00 9.22
N TYR A 206 6.92 14.12 8.50
CA TYR A 206 6.17 13.04 9.13
C TYR A 206 7.08 12.10 9.91
N THR A 207 8.22 11.70 9.34
CA THR A 207 9.21 10.87 10.03
C THR A 207 9.77 11.57 11.26
N GLN A 208 10.07 12.87 11.19
CA GLN A 208 10.50 13.67 12.34
C GLN A 208 9.45 13.70 13.46
N GLU A 209 8.17 13.90 13.12
CA GLU A 209 7.08 13.87 14.10
C GLU A 209 6.96 12.49 14.76
N VAL A 210 7.19 11.41 14.00
CA VAL A 210 7.20 10.03 14.53
C VAL A 210 8.36 9.82 15.49
N THR A 211 9.59 10.18 15.13
CA THR A 211 10.76 9.96 15.98
C THR A 211 10.68 10.79 17.26
N GLN A 212 10.25 12.06 17.16
CA GLN A 212 10.04 12.92 18.34
C GLN A 212 8.99 12.35 19.29
N LEU A 213 7.90 11.77 18.77
CA LEU A 213 6.88 11.14 19.60
C LEU A 213 7.41 9.89 20.31
N ILE A 214 8.18 9.05 19.60
CA ILE A 214 8.83 7.87 20.20
C ILE A 214 9.76 8.31 21.34
N GLU A 215 10.62 9.29 21.09
CA GLU A 215 11.53 9.86 22.10
C GLU A 215 10.76 10.43 23.29
N ALA A 216 9.68 11.18 23.06
CA ALA A 216 8.86 11.73 24.13
C ALA A 216 8.24 10.64 25.02
N ILE A 217 7.72 9.56 24.43
CA ILE A 217 7.15 8.43 25.19
C ILE A 217 8.25 7.69 25.96
N ASN A 218 9.39 7.44 25.33
CA ASN A 218 10.52 6.79 25.97
C ASN A 218 11.07 7.63 27.14
N ASN A 219 11.13 8.96 27.00
CA ASN A 219 11.55 9.85 28.10
C ASN A 219 10.51 9.93 29.22
N LYS A 220 9.22 9.81 28.89
CA LYS A 220 8.12 9.88 29.86
C LYS A 220 8.04 8.64 30.76
N TYR A 221 8.30 7.46 30.20
CA TYR A 221 8.07 6.18 30.90
C TYR A 221 9.32 5.31 31.09
N GLY A 222 10.37 5.55 30.30
CA GLY A 222 11.57 4.73 30.33
C GLY A 222 12.30 4.78 31.68
N THR A 223 12.92 3.67 32.02
CA THR A 223 13.78 3.52 33.19
C THR A 223 15.14 2.95 32.75
N GLU A 224 16.07 2.77 33.68
CA GLU A 224 17.37 2.14 33.38
C GLU A 224 17.22 0.70 32.86
N GLU A 225 16.18 -0.01 33.30
CA GLU A 225 15.95 -1.42 32.97
C GLU A 225 14.89 -1.61 31.86
N TRP A 226 14.13 -0.58 31.52
CA TRP A 226 13.01 -0.68 30.58
C TRP A 226 12.97 0.48 29.58
N HIS A 227 13.04 0.12 28.30
CA HIS A 227 12.86 1.04 27.18
C HIS A 227 11.52 0.77 26.49
N PRO A 228 10.49 1.63 26.59
CA PRO A 228 9.14 1.29 26.15
C PRO A 228 9.01 0.98 24.65
N ILE A 229 9.71 1.73 23.79
CA ILE A 229 9.63 1.64 22.34
C ILE A 229 11.03 1.49 21.73
N ASP A 230 11.28 0.38 21.04
CA ASP A 230 12.43 0.22 20.15
C ASP A 230 11.98 0.40 18.70
N PHE A 231 12.78 1.12 17.89
CA PHE A 231 12.48 1.23 16.46
C PHE A 231 13.71 1.08 15.57
N PHE A 232 13.46 0.53 14.38
CA PHE A 232 14.43 0.41 13.30
C PHE A 232 13.98 1.29 12.13
N TYR A 233 14.90 2.03 11.53
CA TYR A 233 14.64 2.86 10.36
C TYR A 233 15.49 2.44 9.16
N GLU A 234 15.15 1.29 8.58
CA GLU A 234 15.90 0.66 7.49
C GLU A 234 14.99 -0.22 6.61
N ASN A 235 15.46 -0.60 5.43
CA ASN A 235 14.77 -1.54 4.55
C ASN A 235 15.31 -2.96 4.74
N ASN A 236 15.00 -3.56 5.88
CA ASN A 236 15.48 -4.90 6.24
C ASN A 236 14.31 -5.88 6.44
N TYR A 237 13.88 -6.49 5.33
CA TYR A 237 12.74 -7.39 5.33
C TYR A 237 12.91 -8.59 6.27
N ALA A 238 14.08 -9.24 6.27
CA ALA A 238 14.33 -10.41 7.11
C ALA A 238 14.25 -10.08 8.61
N GLN A 239 14.75 -8.91 9.02
CA GLN A 239 14.67 -8.45 10.40
C GLN A 239 13.23 -8.12 10.81
N ALA A 240 12.45 -7.48 9.93
CA ALA A 240 11.04 -7.20 10.19
C ALA A 240 10.21 -8.49 10.32
N ILE A 241 10.45 -9.49 9.45
CA ILE A 241 9.81 -10.81 9.59
C ILE A 241 10.25 -11.48 10.90
N ALA A 242 11.53 -11.43 11.27
CA ALA A 242 12.02 -11.96 12.54
C ALA A 242 11.35 -11.28 13.75
N GLY A 243 11.16 -9.96 13.71
CA GLY A 243 10.40 -9.22 14.72
C GLY A 243 8.95 -9.70 14.84
N MET A 244 8.31 -10.01 13.71
CA MET A 244 6.95 -10.55 13.67
C MET A 244 6.85 -12.04 14.06
N ARG A 245 7.95 -12.73 14.37
CA ARG A 245 7.90 -14.12 14.83
C ARG A 245 7.47 -14.27 16.27
N ARG A 246 7.63 -13.22 17.08
CA ARG A 246 7.42 -13.27 18.52
C ARG A 246 6.72 -12.01 19.04
N TYR A 247 5.54 -11.72 18.51
CA TYR A 247 4.64 -10.68 19.02
C TYR A 247 3.46 -11.29 19.78
N ASP A 248 2.93 -10.52 20.72
CA ASP A 248 1.62 -10.77 21.34
C ASP A 248 0.53 -9.97 20.62
N VAL A 249 0.89 -8.77 20.10
CA VAL A 249 0.02 -7.94 19.28
C VAL A 249 0.75 -7.45 18.03
N LEU A 250 0.17 -7.66 16.86
CA LEU A 250 0.58 -7.00 15.62
C LEU A 250 -0.33 -5.79 15.36
N LEU A 251 0.23 -4.58 15.38
CA LEU A 251 -0.53 -3.36 15.13
C LEU A 251 -0.52 -2.99 13.64
N VAL A 252 -1.64 -3.27 12.97
CA VAL A 252 -1.92 -2.80 11.60
C VAL A 252 -3.13 -1.87 11.64
N ASN A 253 -2.89 -0.55 11.58
CA ASN A 253 -3.92 0.46 11.84
C ASN A 253 -3.96 1.58 10.79
N ALA A 254 -3.60 1.27 9.54
CA ALA A 254 -3.60 2.22 8.43
C ALA A 254 -4.95 2.94 8.29
N VAL A 255 -4.92 4.24 7.96
CA VAL A 255 -6.12 5.04 7.71
C VAL A 255 -6.77 4.63 6.40
N ILE A 256 -5.94 4.36 5.39
CA ILE A 256 -6.34 3.96 4.04
C ILE A 256 -5.19 3.19 3.42
N ASP A 257 -5.47 1.98 2.95
CA ASP A 257 -4.50 1.10 2.30
C ASP A 257 -5.17 0.23 1.25
N GLY A 258 -4.42 -0.18 0.24
CA GLY A 258 -4.93 -1.00 -0.86
C GLY A 258 -5.23 -2.43 -0.43
N MET A 259 -4.31 -3.00 0.36
CA MET A 259 -4.40 -4.33 0.96
C MET A 259 -3.60 -4.35 2.26
#